data_AF-A0A368XBH9-F1
#
_entry.id   AF-A0A368XBH9-F1
#
_cell.length_a   1.000
_cell.length_b   1.000
_cell.length_c   1.000
_cell.angle_alpha   90.00
_cell.angle_beta   90.00
_cell.angle_gamma   90.00
#
_symmetry.space_group_name_H-M   'P 1'
#
loop_
_entity.id
_entity.type
_entity.pdbx_description
1 polymer ?
#
loop_
_entity_poly.entity_id
_entity_poly.type
_entity_poly.pdbx_seq_one_letter_code
_entity_poly.pdbx_strand_id
1 'polypeptide(L)' 'MNEFEKDVQSKRHDLFDSGAGFVFSFLFFMIIFFIGVFADVIGS' A
#
# COMPACT_ATOMS: atom_id res chain seq x y z
N MET A 1 -25.04 -0.25 -24.92
CA MET A 1 -24.10 -0.61 -23.84
C MET A 1 -23.16 -1.65 -24.42
N ASN A 2 -21.86 -1.36 -24.37
CA ASN A 2 -20.83 -2.19 -24.97
C ASN A 2 -20.75 -3.54 -24.22
N GLU A 3 -20.41 -4.64 -24.90
CA GLU A 3 -20.31 -5.96 -24.26
C GLU A 3 -19.29 -5.96 -23.10
N PHE A 4 -18.25 -5.12 -23.20
CA PHE A 4 -17.21 -4.94 -22.18
C PHE A 4 -17.67 -4.20 -20.91
N GLU A 5 -18.81 -3.50 -20.95
CA GLU A 5 -19.35 -2.81 -19.78
C GLU A 5 -20.24 -3.72 -18.92
N LYS A 6 -20.65 -4.89 -19.44
CA LYS A 6 -21.49 -5.85 -18.71
C LYS A 6 -20.71 -6.61 -17.62
N ASP A 7 -19.43 -6.90 -17.87
CA ASP A 7 -18.54 -7.66 -16.97
C ASP A 7 -17.26 -6.87 -16.66
N VAL A 8 -17.40 -5.77 -15.91
CA VAL A 8 -16.24 -5.00 -15.44
C VAL A 8 -15.48 -5.80 -14.37
N GLN A 9 -14.17 -5.99 -14.59
CA GLN A 9 -13.25 -6.74 -13.71
C GLN A 9 -13.33 -6.31 -12.24
N SER A 10 -13.52 -5.01 -12.01
CA SER A 10 -13.72 -4.42 -10.70
C SER A 10 -14.59 -3.18 -10.86
N LYS A 11 -15.57 -3.01 -9.97
CA LYS A 11 -16.33 -1.75 -9.86
C LYS A 11 -15.60 -0.71 -9.00
N ARG A 12 -14.46 -1.08 -8.39
CA ARG A 12 -13.67 -0.22 -7.51
C ARG A 12 -12.69 0.59 -8.35
N HIS A 13 -12.54 1.87 -8.01
CA HIS A 13 -11.68 2.80 -8.75
C HIS A 13 -10.20 2.50 -8.48
N ASP A 14 -9.39 2.46 -9.54
CA ASP A 14 -7.96 2.11 -9.51
C ASP A 14 -7.13 2.98 -8.55
N LEU A 15 -7.54 4.24 -8.34
CA LEU A 15 -6.96 5.13 -7.32
C LEU A 15 -6.94 4.52 -5.91
N PHE A 16 -8.01 3.82 -5.50
CA PHE A 16 -8.05 3.22 -4.17
C PHE A 16 -7.23 1.93 -4.11
N ASP A 17 -7.15 1.19 -5.22
CA ASP A 17 -6.39 -0.06 -5.33
C ASP A 17 -4.88 0.23 -5.30
N SER A 18 -4.45 1.19 -6.12
CA SER A 18 -3.09 1.70 -6.16
C SER A 18 -2.70 2.42 -4.86
N GLY A 19 -3.61 3.23 -4.30
CA GLY A 19 -3.40 3.90 -3.02
C GLY A 19 -3.21 2.92 -1.87
N ALA A 20 -4.05 1.89 -1.78
CA ALA A 20 -3.89 0.82 -0.80
C ALA A 20 -2.53 0.11 -0.98
N GLY A 21 -2.21 -0.31 -2.21
CA GLY A 21 -0.94 -0.97 -2.51
C GLY A 21 0.28 -0.14 -2.06
N PHE A 22 0.28 1.16 -2.36
CA PHE A 22 1.34 2.07 -1.91
C PHE A 22 1.41 2.20 -0.39
N VAL A 23 0.29 2.47 0.28
CA VAL A 23 0.25 2.71 1.73
C VAL A 23 0.71 1.48 2.52
N PHE A 24 0.25 0.28 2.15
CA PHE A 24 0.66 -0.95 2.83
C PHE A 24 2.17 -1.21 2.70
N SER A 25 2.73 -1.05 1.50
CA SER A 25 4.17 -1.19 1.29
C SER A 25 4.98 -0.13 2.03
N PHE A 26 4.56 1.14 1.97
CA PHE A 26 5.22 2.24 2.66
C PHE A 26 5.28 1.99 4.17
N LEU A 27 4.14 1.68 4.80
CA LEU A 27 4.09 1.44 6.25
C LEU A 27 4.95 0.24 6.66
N PHE A 28 4.97 -0.83 5.87
CA PHE A 28 5.82 -1.99 6.14
C PHE A 28 7.31 -1.61 6.22
N PHE A 29 7.83 -0.92 5.20
CA PHE A 29 9.24 -0.52 5.18
C PHE A 29 9.55 0.58 6.20
N MET A 30 8.62 1.51 6.42
CA MET A 30 8.73 2.55 7.43
C MET A 30 8.88 1.94 8.84
N ILE A 31 8.08 0.92 9.18
CA ILE A 31 8.17 0.23 10.46
C ILE A 31 9.55 -0.43 10.64
N ILE A 32 10.04 -1.14 9.60
CA ILE A 32 11.37 -1.78 9.64
C ILE A 32 12.47 -0.73 9.86
N PHE A 33 12.40 0.40 9.16
CA PHE A 33 13.34 1.50 9.34
C PHE A 33 13.33 2.02 10.78
N PHE A 34 12.14 2.27 11.34
CA PHE A 34 12.04 2.75 12.73
C PHE A 34 12.54 1.74 13.75
N ILE A 35 12.34 0.44 13.54
CA ILE A 35 12.95 -0.59 14.40
C ILE A 35 14.47 -0.42 14.42
N GLY A 36 15.10 -0.20 13.26
CA GLY A 36 16.54 0.07 13.16
C GLY A 36 16.95 1.35 13.90
N VAL A 37 16.21 2.45 13.70
CA VAL A 37 16.46 3.72 14.40
C VAL A 37 16.33 3.57 15.92
N PHE A 38 15.32 2.85 16.41
CA PHE A 38 15.16 2.63 17.85
C PHE A 38 16.28 1.76 18.42
N ALA A 39 16.74 0.75 17.69
CA ALA A 39 17.87 -0.06 18.10
C ALA A 39 19.16 0.77 18.20
N ASP A 40 19.39 1.69 17.27
CA ASP A 40 20.55 2.59 17.26
C ASP A 40 20.51 3.59 18.44
N VAL A 41 19.34 4.21 18.67
CA VAL A 41 19.16 5.20 19.74
C VAL A 41 19.21 4.58 21.14
N ILE A 42 18.62 3.39 21.34
CA ILE A 42 18.56 2.73 22.65
C ILE A 42 19.82 1.91 22.92
N GLY A 43 20.46 1.37 21.89
CA GLY A 43 21.67 0.55 22.00
C GLY A 43 22.97 1.34 22.10
N SER A 44 22.92 2.66 21.87
CA SER A 44 24.02 3.61 22.14
C SER A 44 24.09 3.99 23.62
#